data_AF-A0A968XC98-F1
#
_entry.id   AF-A0A968XC98-F1
#
_cell.length_a   1.000
_cell.length_b   1.000
_cell.length_c   1.000
_cell.angle_alpha   90.00
_cell.angle_beta   90.00
_cell.angle_gamma   90.00
#
_symmetry.space_group_name_H-M   'P 1'
#
loop_
_entity.id
_entity.type
_entity.pdbx_description
1 polymer ?
#
loop_
_entity_poly.entity_id
_entity_poly.type
_entity_poly.pdbx_seq_one_letter_code
_entity_poly.pdbx_strand_id
1 'polypeptide(L)'
;MSESTVVEDYRDKLKEYQEIGIKEYWVVDPVPFGAAKYIGTAKLPTVSVYHLIEDEYQVSLYQDEQLILSPTFPNLNLTANQVLKAGK
;
A
#
# COMPACT_ATOMS: atom_id res chain seq x y z
N MET A 1 16.40 -22.63 6.96
CA MET A 1 15.87 -21.25 6.91
C MET A 1 14.35 -21.41 6.90
N SER A 2 13.71 -21.38 8.07
CA SER A 2 12.31 -21.76 8.23
C SER A 2 11.37 -20.65 7.74
N GLU A 3 10.37 -21.03 6.94
CA GLU A 3 9.31 -20.19 6.38
C GLU A 3 8.36 -19.58 7.43
N SER A 4 8.56 -19.85 8.72
CA SER A 4 7.62 -19.50 9.80
C SER A 4 7.84 -18.14 10.47
N THR A 5 8.99 -17.47 10.29
CA THR A 5 9.30 -16.22 11.04
C THR A 5 8.88 -14.95 10.31
N VAL A 6 8.63 -15.01 9.00
CA VAL A 6 8.37 -13.80 8.19
C VAL A 6 7.07 -13.09 8.63
N VAL A 7 6.06 -13.85 9.06
CA VAL A 7 4.78 -13.33 9.54
C VAL A 7 4.91 -12.70 10.93
N GLU A 8 5.75 -13.28 11.80
CA GLU A 8 6.03 -12.70 13.13
C GLU A 8 6.83 -11.41 13.01
N ASP A 9 7.85 -11.36 12.16
CA ASP A 9 8.62 -10.14 11.88
C ASP A 9 7.74 -9.02 11.28
N TYR A 10 6.79 -9.38 10.41
CA TYR A 10 5.83 -8.43 9.86
C TYR A 10 4.88 -7.85 10.91
N ARG A 11 4.43 -8.69 11.85
CA ARG A 11 3.57 -8.25 12.96
C ARG A 11 4.32 -7.37 13.94
N ASP A 12 5.55 -7.70 14.26
CA ASP A 12 6.38 -6.93 15.18
C ASP A 12 6.69 -5.55 14.60
N LYS A 13 7.09 -5.48 13.32
CA LYS A 13 7.27 -4.22 12.59
C LYS A 13 6.00 -3.39 12.48
N LEU A 14 4.84 -4.01 12.25
CA LEU A 14 3.56 -3.28 12.24
C LEU A 14 3.29 -2.64 13.59
N LYS A 15 3.58 -3.36 14.68
CA LYS A 15 3.43 -2.87 16.05
C LYS A 15 4.42 -1.73 16.33
N GLU A 16 5.67 -1.88 15.90
CA GLU A 16 6.69 -0.85 15.97
C GLU A 16 6.27 0.38 15.16
N TYR A 17 5.76 0.25 13.93
CA TYR A 17 5.27 1.37 13.13
C TYR A 17 4.04 2.06 13.72
N GLN A 18 3.20 1.30 14.43
CA GLN A 18 2.07 1.84 15.19
C GLN A 18 2.57 2.62 16.42
N GLU A 19 3.58 2.12 17.15
CA GLU A 19 4.23 2.83 18.26
C GLU A 19 5.09 4.03 17.81
N ILE A 20 5.69 3.96 16.62
CA ILE A 20 6.41 5.07 15.97
C ILE A 20 5.43 6.15 15.45
N GLY A 21 4.16 5.79 15.26
CA GLY A 21 3.10 6.70 14.80
C GLY A 21 3.21 7.05 13.32
N ILE A 22 3.49 6.06 12.46
CA ILE A 22 3.46 6.27 11.01
C ILE A 22 2.02 6.59 10.58
N LYS A 23 1.77 7.87 10.34
CA LYS A 23 0.45 8.37 9.93
C LYS A 23 0.02 7.86 8.56
N GLU A 24 0.99 7.59 7.68
CA GLU A 24 0.77 7.18 6.30
C GLU A 24 1.78 6.16 5.82
N TYR A 25 1.28 5.05 5.27
CA TYR A 25 2.07 3.96 4.71
C TYR A 25 1.54 3.60 3.32
N TRP A 26 2.40 3.66 2.30
CA TRP A 26 1.99 3.52 0.90
C TRP A 26 2.57 2.24 0.33
N VAL A 27 1.69 1.39 -0.22
CA VAL A 27 2.07 0.17 -0.94
C VAL A 27 1.75 0.38 -2.40
N VAL A 28 2.79 0.40 -3.22
CA VAL A 28 2.69 0.56 -4.67
C VAL A 28 2.90 -0.81 -5.30
N ASP A 29 1.86 -1.37 -5.91
CA ASP A 29 1.92 -2.63 -6.67
C ASP A 29 1.87 -2.33 -8.18
N PRO A 30 3.01 -2.04 -8.82
CA PRO A 30 3.09 -1.79 -10.27
C PRO A 30 3.02 -3.07 -11.09
N VAL A 31 3.19 -4.23 -10.46
CA VAL A 31 3.21 -5.53 -11.11
C VAL A 31 2.11 -6.40 -10.51
N PRO A 32 1.24 -7.06 -11.30
CA PRO A 32 0.38 -8.13 -10.79
C PRO A 32 1.27 -9.30 -10.37
N PHE A 33 1.78 -9.27 -9.14
CA PHE A 33 2.65 -10.32 -8.66
C PHE A 33 1.83 -11.61 -8.47
N GLY A 34 2.12 -12.60 -9.32
CA GLY A 34 1.87 -14.02 -9.11
C GLY A 34 0.44 -14.54 -9.29
N ALA A 35 -0.58 -13.85 -8.77
CA ALA A 35 -1.94 -14.42 -8.74
C ALA A 35 -2.69 -14.30 -10.07
N ALA A 36 -2.41 -13.28 -10.90
CA ALA A 36 -3.11 -13.07 -12.17
C ALA A 36 -2.99 -14.27 -13.15
N LYS A 37 -1.92 -15.08 -13.02
CA LYS A 37 -1.74 -16.31 -13.78
C LYS A 37 -2.70 -17.44 -13.37
N TYR A 38 -3.28 -17.35 -12.17
CA TYR A 38 -4.12 -18.39 -11.56
C TYR A 38 -5.59 -17.98 -11.38
N ILE A 39 -5.93 -16.69 -11.37
CA ILE A 39 -7.33 -16.19 -11.20
C ILE A 39 -7.94 -15.53 -12.45
N GLY A 40 -7.30 -15.62 -13.63
CA GLY A 40 -7.89 -15.21 -14.91
C GLY A 40 -8.20 -13.71 -15.06
N THR A 41 -7.95 -12.91 -14.02
CA THR A 41 -8.15 -11.47 -13.99
C THR A 41 -6.79 -10.82 -13.81
N ALA A 42 -6.35 -10.05 -14.81
CA ALA A 42 -5.17 -9.21 -14.66
C ALA A 42 -5.41 -8.29 -13.45
N LYS A 43 -4.65 -8.47 -12.37
CA LYS A 43 -4.66 -7.49 -11.27
C LYS A 43 -4.15 -6.19 -11.87
N LEU A 44 -5.03 -5.19 -11.97
CA LEU A 44 -4.64 -3.86 -12.43
C LEU A 44 -3.61 -3.29 -11.44
N PRO A 45 -2.65 -2.49 -11.94
CA PRO A 45 -1.66 -1.87 -11.08
C PRO A 45 -2.41 -0.96 -10.09
N THR A 46 -2.13 -1.16 -8.80
CA THR A 46 -2.92 -0.59 -7.70
C THR A 46 -1.99 0.02 -6.66
N VAL A 47 -2.37 1.19 -6.15
CA VAL A 47 -1.72 1.84 -5.03
C VAL A 47 -2.64 1.70 -3.83
N SER A 48 -2.15 1.07 -2.77
CA SER A 48 -2.86 0.94 -1.49
C SER A 48 -2.24 1.91 -0.50
N VAL A 49 -3.03 2.87 -0.01
CA VAL A 49 -2.57 3.82 0.98
C VAL A 49 -3.23 3.51 2.31
N TYR A 50 -2.40 3.25 3.32
CA TYR A 50 -2.80 2.97 4.68
C TYR A 50 -2.65 4.24 5.51
N HIS A 51 -3.72 4.66 6.15
CA HIS A 51 -3.79 5.84 6.99
C HIS A 51 -4.11 5.43 8.42
N LEU A 52 -3.30 5.85 9.38
CA LEU A 52 -3.60 5.63 10.79
C LEU A 52 -4.59 6.70 11.26
N ILE A 53 -5.86 6.32 11.41
CA ILE A 53 -6.95 7.19 11.87
C ILE A 53 -7.48 6.60 13.18
N GLU A 54 -7.39 7.37 14.27
CA GLU A 54 -7.90 6.96 15.59
C GLU A 54 -7.38 5.58 16.06
N ASP A 55 -6.09 5.32 15.85
CA ASP A 55 -5.40 4.04 16.14
C ASP A 55 -5.78 2.86 15.23
N GLU A 56 -6.59 3.07 14.20
CA GLU A 56 -6.93 2.05 13.21
C GLU A 56 -6.37 2.40 11.83
N TYR A 57 -5.73 1.44 11.15
CA TYR A 57 -5.24 1.62 9.79
C TYR A 57 -6.38 1.48 8.78
N GLN A 58 -6.82 2.59 8.19
CA GLN A 58 -7.73 2.57 7.04
C GLN A 58 -6.95 2.45 5.74
N VAL A 59 -7.32 1.50 4.89
CA VAL A 59 -6.73 1.32 3.56
C VAL A 59 -7.63 1.91 2.48
N SER A 60 -7.03 2.72 1.62
CA SER A 60 -7.67 3.25 0.41
C SER A 60 -6.94 2.73 -0.83
N LEU A 61 -7.70 2.12 -1.74
CA LEU A 61 -7.19 1.55 -2.98
C LEU A 61 -7.41 2.55 -4.12
N TYR A 62 -6.32 2.90 -4.80
CA TYR A 62 -6.31 3.81 -5.94
C TYR A 62 -5.75 3.09 -7.16
N GLN A 63 -6.45 3.17 -8.28
CA GLN A 63 -6.08 2.55 -9.54
C GLN A 63 -6.13 3.58 -10.66
N ASP A 64 -5.29 3.37 -11.68
CA ASP A 64 -5.31 4.17 -12.91
C ASP A 64 -5.23 5.70 -12.62
N GLU A 65 -6.09 6.53 -13.22
CA GLU A 65 -6.10 7.98 -12.98
C GLU A 65 -6.80 8.42 -11.68
N GLN A 66 -7.09 7.51 -10.74
CA GLN A 66 -7.61 7.91 -9.44
C GLN A 66 -6.59 8.77 -8.69
N LEU A 67 -7.03 9.94 -8.25
CA LEU A 67 -6.29 10.83 -7.35
C LEU A 67 -6.13 10.18 -5.99
N ILE A 68 -4.89 10.04 -5.53
CA ILE A 68 -4.56 9.59 -4.20
C ILE A 68 -4.89 10.72 -3.23
N LEU A 69 -5.83 10.46 -2.32
CA LEU A 69 -6.21 11.42 -1.29
C LEU A 69 -5.47 11.06 0.00
N SER A 70 -4.45 11.83 0.32
CA SER A 70 -3.70 11.67 1.56
C SER A 70 -4.06 12.80 2.54
N PRO A 71 -4.70 12.51 3.69
CA PRO A 71 -5.02 13.51 4.71
C PRO A 71 -3.77 14.13 5.33
N THR A 72 -2.60 13.46 5.32
CA THR A 72 -1.33 14.05 5.77
C THR A 72 -0.77 15.05 4.76
N PHE A 73 -1.06 14.85 3.48
CA PHE A 73 -0.61 15.69 2.38
C PHE A 73 -1.80 16.15 1.52
N PRO A 74 -2.62 17.10 1.99
CA PRO A 74 -3.81 17.56 1.26
C PRO A 74 -3.48 18.25 -0.08
N ASN A 75 -2.24 18.69 -0.27
CA ASN A 75 -1.76 19.27 -1.52
C ASN A 75 -1.18 18.24 -2.49
N LEU A 76 -1.12 16.96 -2.11
CA LEU A 76 -0.62 15.90 -2.97
C LEU A 76 -1.64 15.60 -4.08
N ASN A 77 -1.39 16.14 -5.27
CA ASN A 77 -2.18 15.85 -6.47
C ASN A 77 -1.44 14.81 -7.32
N LEU A 78 -1.35 13.58 -6.81
CA LEU A 78 -0.78 12.46 -7.55
C LEU A 78 -1.86 11.43 -7.85
N THR A 79 -1.90 10.96 -9.09
CA THR A 79 -2.72 9.83 -9.48
C THR A 79 -1.99 8.52 -9.24
N ALA A 80 -2.73 7.43 -9.02
CA ALA A 80 -2.15 6.10 -8.90
C ALA A 80 -1.22 5.80 -10.08
N ASN A 81 -1.64 6.09 -11.32
CA ASN A 81 -0.85 5.91 -12.52
C ASN A 81 0.48 6.67 -12.50
N GLN A 82 0.49 7.92 -12.00
CA GLN A 82 1.71 8.71 -11.85
C GLN A 82 2.68 8.08 -10.85
N VAL A 83 2.17 7.61 -9.71
CA VAL A 83 2.99 6.92 -8.69
C VAL A 83 3.54 5.61 -9.24
N LEU A 84 2.72 4.83 -9.95
CA LEU A 84 3.10 3.57 -10.59
C LEU A 84 4.14 3.78 -11.70
N LYS A 85 4.09 4.92 -12.42
CA LYS A 85 5.08 5.30 -13.44
C LYS A 85 6.37 5.88 -12.85
N ALA A 86 6.30 6.56 -11.70
CA ALA A 86 7.45 7.22 -11.07
C ALA A 86 8.49 6.24 -10.51
N GLY A 87 8.10 5.00 -10.20
CA GLY A 87 9.00 3.95 -9.73
C GLY A 87 9.75 3.18 -10.83
N LYS A 88 9.82 3.70 -12.07
CA LYS A 88 10.42 3.05 -13.23
C LYS A 88 11.76 3.67 -13.63
#